data_AF-A0A254R8X2-F1
#
_entry.id   AF-A0A254R8X2-F1
#
_cell.length_a   1.000
_cell.length_b   1.000
_cell.length_c   1.000
_cell.angle_alpha   90.00
_cell.angle_beta   90.00
_cell.angle_gamma   90.00
#
_symmetry.space_group_name_H-M   'P 1'
#
loop_
_entity.id
_entity.type
_entity.pdbx_description
1 polymer ?
#
loop_
_entity_poly.entity_id
_entity_poly.type
_entity_poly.pdbx_seq_one_letter_code
_entity_poly.pdbx_strand_id
1 'polypeptide(L)'
;MSRPALILGLLILWIVLCALSIIVPANTAPTDFGFTRGMNRVTLFFQFQALGLFVAIALWSVSRRAETPLLRWAGRVPILIALLGVVALIGVILWARYADPINVAPPPDRPATALAPAAPATD
;
A
#
# COMPACT_ATOMS: atom_id res chain seq x y z
N MET A 1 -29.12 0.12 17.55
CA MET A 1 -27.90 -0.70 17.56
C MET A 1 -27.14 -0.43 18.85
N SER A 2 -26.72 -1.44 19.60
CA SER A 2 -25.97 -1.22 20.84
C SER A 2 -24.55 -0.74 20.52
N ARG A 3 -23.98 0.16 21.34
CA ARG A 3 -22.58 0.62 21.22
C ARG A 3 -21.56 -0.52 21.06
N PRO A 4 -21.61 -1.62 21.85
CA PRO A 4 -20.67 -2.72 21.68
C PRO A 4 -20.80 -3.40 20.31
N ALA A 5 -22.03 -3.57 19.78
CA ALA A 5 -22.23 -4.15 18.45
C ALA A 5 -21.65 -3.25 17.34
N LEU A 6 -21.77 -1.92 17.48
CA LEU A 6 -21.19 -0.98 16.54
C LEU A 6 -19.65 -1.00 16.57
N ILE A 7 -19.04 -1.04 17.76
CA ILE A 7 -17.58 -1.16 17.90
C ILE A 7 -17.09 -2.47 17.29
N LEU A 8 -17.77 -3.59 17.56
CA LEU A 8 -17.42 -4.89 16.99
C LEU A 8 -17.54 -4.88 15.46
N GLY A 9 -18.61 -4.31 14.91
CA GLY A 9 -18.80 -4.20 13.46
C GLY A 9 -17.71 -3.37 12.78
N LEU A 10 -17.34 -2.23 13.38
CA LEU A 10 -16.23 -1.41 12.88
C LEU A 10 -14.87 -2.12 12.98
N LEU A 11 -14.64 -2.90 14.03
CA LEU A 11 -13.44 -3.71 14.20
C LEU A 11 -13.34 -4.80 13.13
N ILE A 12 -14.44 -5.51 12.88
CA ILE A 12 -14.52 -6.52 11.82
C ILE A 12 -14.25 -5.86 10.45
N LEU A 13 -14.89 -4.72 10.18
CA LEU A 13 -14.68 -3.98 8.94
C LEU A 13 -13.21 -3.57 8.77
N TRP A 14 -12.57 -3.09 9.84
CA TRP A 14 -11.16 -2.74 9.82
C TRP A 14 -10.26 -3.94 9.51
N ILE A 15 -10.49 -5.09 10.18
CA ILE A 15 -9.72 -6.32 9.93
C ILE A 15 -9.91 -6.79 8.47
N VAL A 16 -11.13 -6.75 7.96
CA VAL A 16 -11.44 -7.11 6.57
C VAL A 16 -10.71 -6.17 5.60
N LEU A 17 -10.72 -4.86 5.84
CA LEU A 17 -9.97 -3.90 5.02
C LEU A 17 -8.47 -4.17 5.05
N CYS A 18 -7.90 -4.51 6.21
CA CYS A 18 -6.49 -4.89 6.31
C CYS A 18 -6.19 -6.16 5.51
N ALA A 19 -7.02 -7.20 5.61
CA ALA A 19 -6.85 -8.43 4.83
C ALA A 19 -6.95 -8.16 3.32
N LEU A 20 -7.97 -7.40 2.90
CA LEU A 20 -8.17 -7.01 1.50
C LEU A 20 -7.04 -6.13 0.97
N SER A 21 -6.43 -5.29 1.82
CA SER A 21 -5.27 -4.47 1.44
C SER A 21 -4.10 -5.31 0.94
N ILE A 22 -3.99 -6.58 1.36
CA ILE A 22 -2.93 -7.48 0.93
C ILE A 22 -3.43 -8.40 -0.19
N ILE A 23 -4.61 -9.00 -0.01
CA ILE A 23 -5.17 -9.98 -0.95
C ILE A 23 -5.43 -9.35 -2.31
N VAL A 24 -6.06 -8.17 -2.37
CA VAL A 24 -6.44 -7.56 -3.64
C VAL A 24 -5.20 -7.16 -4.46
N PRO A 25 -4.23 -6.40 -3.93
CA PRO A 25 -3.01 -6.08 -4.68
C PRO A 25 -2.17 -7.30 -5.09
N ALA A 26 -2.10 -8.34 -4.24
CA ALA A 26 -1.36 -9.56 -4.54
C ALA A 26 -1.95 -10.31 -5.75
N ASN A 27 -3.28 -10.30 -5.89
CA ASN A 27 -3.99 -10.96 -7.00
C ASN A 27 -4.22 -10.05 -8.21
N THR A 28 -3.87 -8.76 -8.13
CA THR A 28 -4.02 -7.84 -9.26
C THR A 28 -2.84 -7.97 -10.22
N ALA A 29 -3.09 -8.13 -11.53
CA ALA A 29 -1.99 -8.19 -12.50
C ALA A 29 -1.18 -6.87 -12.54
N PRO A 30 0.17 -6.91 -12.62
CA PRO A 30 0.95 -5.69 -12.80
C PRO A 30 0.65 -5.10 -14.18
N THR A 31 0.12 -3.89 -14.20
CA THR A 31 -0.04 -3.08 -15.40
C THR A 31 1.25 -2.32 -15.72
N ASP A 32 1.31 -1.69 -16.89
CA ASP A 32 2.39 -0.80 -17.35
C ASP A 32 3.73 -1.47 -17.73
N PHE A 33 4.66 -0.65 -18.24
CA PHE A 33 5.96 -1.08 -18.76
C PHE A 33 7.13 -0.54 -17.92
N GLY A 34 8.23 -1.30 -17.87
CA GLY A 34 9.47 -0.85 -17.22
C GLY A 34 9.32 -0.61 -15.72
N PHE A 35 9.89 0.49 -15.21
CA PHE A 35 9.94 0.82 -13.78
C PHE A 35 8.59 1.08 -13.12
N THR A 36 7.55 1.42 -13.89
CA THR A 36 6.19 1.63 -13.34
C THR A 36 5.40 0.33 -13.23
N ARG A 37 5.95 -0.79 -13.70
CA ARG A 37 5.29 -2.09 -13.65
C ARG A 37 5.00 -2.50 -12.21
N GLY A 38 3.72 -2.59 -11.87
CA GLY A 38 3.27 -2.92 -10.51
C GLY A 38 2.91 -1.73 -9.63
N MET A 39 3.05 -0.48 -10.11
CA MET A 39 2.58 0.71 -9.40
C MET A 39 1.10 0.61 -9.02
N ASN A 40 0.27 0.01 -9.89
CA ASN A 40 -1.14 -0.25 -9.61
C ASN A 40 -1.36 -1.02 -8.29
N ARG A 41 -0.52 -2.02 -7.98
CA ARG A 41 -0.62 -2.79 -6.73
C ARG A 41 -0.32 -1.93 -5.51
N VAL A 42 0.71 -1.10 -5.62
CA VAL A 42 1.13 -0.17 -4.57
C VAL A 42 0.02 0.86 -4.31
N THR A 43 -0.53 1.45 -5.36
CA THR A 43 -1.65 2.39 -5.28
C THR A 43 -2.87 1.74 -4.62
N LEU A 44 -3.26 0.53 -5.05
CA LEU A 44 -4.37 -0.21 -4.45
C LEU A 44 -4.15 -0.50 -2.97
N PHE A 45 -2.94 -0.93 -2.57
CA PHE A 45 -2.60 -1.12 -1.16
C PHE A 45 -2.84 0.16 -0.36
N PHE A 46 -2.35 1.31 -0.84
CA PHE A 46 -2.54 2.58 -0.14
C PHE A 46 -3.99 3.07 -0.09
N GLN A 47 -4.80 2.77 -1.11
CA GLN A 47 -6.24 3.05 -1.07
C GLN A 47 -6.94 2.29 0.06
N PHE A 48 -6.62 0.99 0.22
CA PHE A 48 -7.15 0.21 1.35
C PHE A 48 -6.63 0.70 2.70
N GLN A 49 -5.36 1.10 2.80
CA GLN A 49 -4.81 1.69 4.03
C GLN A 49 -5.49 3.01 4.40
N ALA A 50 -5.79 3.87 3.42
CA ALA A 50 -6.53 5.12 3.65
C ALA A 50 -7.95 4.84 4.18
N LEU A 51 -8.67 3.90 3.57
CA LEU A 51 -9.98 3.45 4.06
C LEU A 51 -9.88 2.86 5.47
N GLY A 52 -8.87 2.03 5.73
CA GLY A 52 -8.58 1.47 7.05
C GLY A 52 -8.31 2.55 8.10
N LEU A 53 -7.59 3.62 7.75
CA LEU A 53 -7.35 4.76 8.63
C LEU A 53 -8.65 5.49 8.99
N PHE A 54 -9.54 5.74 8.02
CA PHE A 54 -10.85 6.35 8.30
C PHE A 54 -11.68 5.50 9.27
N VAL A 55 -11.69 4.17 9.07
CA VAL A 55 -12.37 3.26 9.99
C VAL A 55 -11.73 3.28 11.37
N ALA A 56 -10.39 3.33 11.47
CA ALA A 56 -9.68 3.42 12.74
C ALA A 56 -9.99 4.73 13.50
N ILE A 57 -10.09 5.87 12.80
CA ILE A 57 -10.49 7.16 13.38
C ILE A 57 -11.94 7.09 13.90
N ALA A 58 -12.85 6.51 13.13
CA ALA A 58 -14.23 6.31 13.55
C ALA A 58 -14.31 5.42 14.79
N LEU A 59 -13.57 4.31 14.80
CA LEU A 59 -13.49 3.38 15.91
C LEU A 59 -12.97 4.07 17.18
N TRP A 60 -11.90 4.84 17.09
CA TRP A 60 -11.36 5.62 18.20
C TRP A 60 -12.35 6.67 18.73
N SER A 61 -13.04 7.34 17.82
CA SER A 61 -14.04 8.38 18.16
C SER A 61 -15.24 7.82 18.91
N VAL A 62 -15.66 6.60 18.59
CA VAL A 62 -16.75 5.89 19.27
C VAL A 62 -16.26 5.25 20.57
N SER A 63 -15.09 4.60 20.56
CA SER A 63 -14.57 3.83 21.70
C SER A 63 -14.13 4.71 22.88
N ARG A 64 -13.74 5.96 22.65
CA ARG A 64 -13.27 6.88 23.71
C ARG A 64 -14.30 7.05 24.85
N ARG A 65 -15.59 6.93 24.54
CA ARG A 65 -16.71 7.05 25.49
C ARG A 65 -17.26 5.71 25.97
N ALA A 66 -16.59 4.60 25.66
CA ALA A 66 -17.02 3.28 26.12
C ALA A 66 -16.86 3.15 27.65
N GLU A 67 -17.79 2.43 28.27
CA GLU A 67 -17.84 2.25 29.73
C GLU A 67 -16.76 1.29 30.22
N THR A 68 -16.41 0.28 29.42
CA THR A 68 -15.38 -0.70 29.77
C THR A 68 -13.99 -0.30 29.26
N PRO A 69 -12.94 -0.49 30.07
CA PRO A 69 -11.56 -0.17 29.68
C PRO A 69 -11.09 -1.03 28.48
N LEU A 70 -11.59 -2.26 28.37
CA LEU A 70 -11.27 -3.17 27.27
C LEU A 70 -11.73 -2.60 25.92
N LEU A 71 -12.97 -2.09 25.83
CA LEU A 71 -13.50 -1.48 24.60
C LEU A 71 -12.78 -0.17 24.25
N ARG A 72 -12.38 0.61 25.26
CA ARG A 72 -11.56 1.82 25.06
C ARG A 72 -10.22 1.48 24.42
N TRP A 73 -9.55 0.44 24.91
CA TRP A 73 -8.28 -0.03 24.36
C TRP A 73 -8.43 -0.65 22.97
N ALA A 74 -9.47 -1.45 22.75
CA ALA A 74 -9.76 -2.06 21.45
C ALA A 74 -9.89 -1.01 20.33
N GLY A 75 -10.41 0.18 20.63
CA GLY A 75 -10.47 1.26 19.65
C GLY A 75 -9.20 2.11 19.48
N ARG A 76 -8.17 1.91 20.33
CA ARG A 76 -6.85 2.57 20.18
C ARG A 76 -5.90 1.74 19.32
N VAL A 77 -6.00 0.41 19.38
CA VAL A 77 -5.08 -0.49 18.66
C VAL A 77 -5.08 -0.22 17.14
N PRO A 78 -6.24 -0.12 16.46
CA PRO A 78 -6.25 0.12 15.01
C PRO A 78 -5.62 1.44 14.59
N ILE A 79 -5.84 2.52 15.37
CA ILE A 79 -5.26 3.83 15.03
C ILE A 79 -3.75 3.86 15.29
N LEU A 80 -3.27 3.17 16.31
CA LEU A 80 -1.83 3.02 16.56
C LEU A 80 -1.14 2.23 15.44
N ILE A 81 -1.77 1.16 14.95
CA ILE A 81 -1.25 0.38 13.82
C ILE A 81 -1.22 1.23 12.55
N ALA A 82 -2.29 1.97 12.26
CA ALA A 82 -2.35 2.84 11.09
C ALA A 82 -1.27 3.95 11.15
N LEU A 83 -1.10 4.58 12.32
CA LEU A 83 -0.05 5.59 12.54
C LEU A 83 1.35 5.00 12.38
N LEU A 84 1.60 3.80 12.92
CA LEU A 84 2.86 3.10 12.76
C LEU A 84 3.16 2.84 11.27
N GLY A 85 2.15 2.45 10.48
CA GLY A 85 2.27 2.28 9.03
C GLY A 85 2.67 3.58 8.32
N VAL A 86 2.05 4.71 8.69
CA VAL A 86 2.40 6.03 8.15
C VAL A 86 3.83 6.43 8.51
N VAL A 87 4.25 6.23 9.76
CA VAL A 87 5.61 6.52 10.21
C VAL A 87 6.62 5.64 9.47
N ALA A 88 6.34 4.34 9.32
CA ALA A 88 7.19 3.43 8.56
C ALA A 88 7.32 3.86 7.10
N LEU A 89 6.22 4.26 6.45
CA LEU A 89 6.24 4.79 5.09
C LEU A 89 7.12 6.03 4.96
N ILE A 90 6.95 7.01 5.86
CA ILE A 90 7.80 8.22 5.88
C ILE A 90 9.26 7.82 6.07
N GLY A 91 9.55 6.90 6.99
CA GLY A 91 10.90 6.40 7.23
C GLY A 91 11.52 5.79 5.97
N VAL A 92 10.78 4.96 5.23
CA VAL A 92 11.24 4.38 3.95
C VAL A 92 11.48 5.46 2.89
N ILE A 93 10.58 6.45 2.79
CA ILE A 93 10.75 7.56 1.83
C ILE A 93 12.00 8.36 2.16
N LEU A 94 12.20 8.75 3.42
CA LEU A 94 13.38 9.48 3.86
C LEU A 94 14.64 8.67 3.63
N TRP A 95 14.63 7.38 3.99
CA TRP A 95 15.75 6.48 3.74
C TRP A 95 16.10 6.39 2.24
N ALA A 96 15.11 6.21 1.37
CA ALA A 96 15.32 6.15 -0.08
C ALA A 96 15.83 7.48 -0.67
N ARG A 97 15.55 8.62 -0.02
CA ARG A 97 16.04 9.94 -0.44
C ARG A 97 17.50 10.18 -0.04
N TYR A 98 17.93 9.62 1.07
CA TYR A 98 19.29 9.80 1.61
C TYR A 98 20.24 8.64 1.29
N ALA A 99 19.72 7.47 0.88
CA ALA A 99 20.54 6.39 0.36
C ALA A 99 21.12 6.81 -1.00
N ASP A 100 22.44 6.70 -1.14
CA ASP A 100 23.23 7.19 -2.29
C ASP A 100 22.60 6.87 -3.66
N PRO A 101 22.70 7.78 -4.65
CA PRO A 101 22.31 7.49 -6.01
C PRO A 101 23.11 6.31 -6.53
N ILE A 102 22.42 5.29 -7.06
CA ILE A 102 23.03 4.13 -7.70
C ILE A 102 24.04 4.65 -8.74
N ASN A 103 25.32 4.39 -8.52
CA ASN A 103 26.38 4.65 -9.49
C ASN A 103 26.20 3.65 -10.64
N VAL A 104 25.29 3.97 -11.57
CA VAL A 104 25.11 3.18 -12.78
C VAL A 104 26.30 3.49 -13.68
N ALA A 105 27.26 2.57 -13.73
CA ALA A 105 28.35 2.67 -14.71
C ALA A 105 27.75 2.83 -16.11
N PRO A 106 28.32 3.69 -16.98
CA PRO A 106 27.85 3.83 -18.35
C PRO A 106 27.75 2.45 -19.02
N PRO A 107 26.70 2.19 -19.82
CA PRO A 107 26.63 0.97 -20.61
C PRO A 107 27.93 0.83 -21.41
N PRO A 108 28.56 -0.36 -21.48
CA PRO A 108 29.71 -0.55 -22.35
C PRO A 108 29.30 -0.20 -23.78
N ASP A 109 30.17 0.48 -24.53
CA ASP A 109 29.98 0.84 -25.94
C ASP A 109 29.81 -0.43 -26.78
N ARG A 110 28.59 -0.96 -26.82
CA ARG A 110 28.24 -2.05 -27.71
C ARG A 110 27.93 -1.43 -29.06
N PRO A 111 28.58 -1.84 -30.16
CA PRO A 111 28.20 -1.39 -31.49
C PRO A 111 26.72 -1.72 -31.70
N ALA A 112 25.93 -0.72 -32.13
CA ALA A 112 24.54 -0.93 -32.45
C ALA A 112 24.43 -2.05 -33.48
N THR A 113 23.79 -3.16 -33.12
CA THR A 113 23.44 -4.21 -34.08
C THR A 113 22.48 -3.57 -35.08
N ALA A 114 23.00 -3.19 -36.26
CA ALA A 114 22.18 -2.71 -37.35
C ALA A 114 21.13 -3.77 -37.67
N LEU A 115 19.86 -3.36 -37.77
CA LEU A 115 18.78 -4.20 -38.27
C LEU A 115 19.24 -4.80 -39.61
N ALA A 116 19.14 -6.13 -39.74
CA ALA A 116 19.40 -6.80 -41.02
C ALA A 116 18.50 -6.15 -42.09
N PRO A 117 19.02 -5.85 -43.30
CA PRO A 117 18.22 -5.28 -44.38
C PRO A 117 16.99 -6.16 -44.61
N ALA A 118 15.81 -5.54 -44.71
CA ALA A 118 14.58 -6.25 -45.05
C ALA A 118 14.83 -7.02 -46.37
N ALA A 119 14.56 -8.32 -46.35
CA ALA A 119 14.63 -9.13 -47.56
C ALA A 119 13.70 -8.52 -48.62
N PRO A 120 14.15 -8.40 -49.89
CA PRO A 120 13.32 -7.83 -50.94
C PRO A 120 12.04 -8.65 -51.08
N ALA A 121 10.90 -7.96 -51.15
CA ALA A 121 9.62 -8.58 -51.45
C ALA A 121 9.72 -9.24 -52.84
N THR A 122 9.51 -10.55 -52.88
CA THR A 122 9.30 -11.28 -54.14
C THR A 122 7.84 -11.09 -54.53
N ASP A 123 7.63 -10.42 -55.67
CA ASP A 123 6.34 -10.35 -56.37
C ASP A 123 5.90 -11.72 -56.91
#